data_AF-W4LKV3-F1
#
_entry.id   AF-W4LKV3-F1
#
_cell.length_a   1.000
_cell.length_b   1.000
_cell.length_c   1.000
_cell.angle_alpha   90.00
_cell.angle_beta   90.00
_cell.angle_gamma   90.00
#
_symmetry.space_group_name_H-M   'P 1'
#
loop_
_entity.id
_entity.type
_entity.pdbx_description
1 polymer ?
#
loop_
_entity_poly.entity_id
_entity_poly.type
_entity_poly.pdbx_seq_one_letter_code
_entity_poly.pdbx_strand_id
1 'polypeptide(L)'
;MFDLDHFTPQCIEPEKREDYDNLVYACHSCNLTKGDQKCPDPSSVLTSDQVIVHADGALEALTQEAERLIRILDLDDEECRAWRRIMIRIIELAEERDQELDKQLMGFPDDLPDLSRLRPPGGNTRPDGIRESYFEVRRYGELPATY
;
A
#
# COMPACT_ATOMS: atom_id res chain seq x y z
N MET A 1 8.65 12.20 1.91
CA MET A 1 8.78 12.06 3.37
C MET A 1 7.57 11.31 3.88
N PHE A 2 7.73 10.43 4.86
CA PHE A 2 6.63 9.70 5.49
C PHE A 2 6.46 10.18 6.92
N ASP A 3 5.21 10.24 7.37
CA ASP A 3 4.82 10.59 8.72
C ASP A 3 4.08 9.44 9.38
N LEU A 4 3.99 9.49 10.72
CA LEU A 4 3.02 8.69 11.45
C LEU A 4 1.67 9.41 11.40
N ASP A 5 0.64 8.67 10.99
CA ASP A 5 -0.76 9.10 11.02
C ASP A 5 -1.57 8.11 11.88
N HIS A 6 -2.72 8.57 12.37
CA HIS A 6 -3.72 7.76 13.03
C HIS A 6 -4.80 7.37 12.03
N PHE A 7 -4.98 6.06 11.80
CA PHE A 7 -6.00 5.55 10.89
C PHE A 7 -7.40 6.04 11.31
N THR A 8 -7.70 5.91 12.61
CA THR A 8 -8.84 6.57 13.25
C THR A 8 -8.39 7.86 13.92
N PRO A 9 -8.92 9.03 13.52
CA PRO A 9 -8.53 10.32 14.08
C PRO A 9 -8.66 10.41 15.61
N GLN A 10 -7.67 11.03 16.26
CA GLN A 10 -7.64 11.19 17.72
C GLN A 10 -8.77 12.07 18.25
N CYS A 11 -9.27 13.01 17.45
CA CYS A 11 -10.41 13.84 17.82
C CYS A 11 -11.72 13.05 17.87
N ILE A 12 -11.77 11.85 17.26
CA ILE A 12 -12.92 10.94 17.24
C ILE A 12 -12.75 9.85 18.30
N GLU A 13 -11.58 9.22 18.38
CA GLU A 13 -11.27 8.13 19.34
C GLU A 13 -9.97 8.44 20.13
N PRO A 14 -10.01 9.35 21.13
CA PRO A 14 -8.83 9.78 21.88
C PRO A 14 -8.11 8.65 22.61
N GLU A 15 -8.83 7.59 23.00
CA GLU A 15 -8.31 6.41 23.67
C GLU A 15 -7.35 5.58 22.80
N LYS A 16 -7.44 5.71 21.47
CA LYS A 16 -6.56 5.02 20.51
C LYS A 16 -5.31 5.83 20.13
N ARG A 17 -5.02 6.92 20.84
CA ARG A 17 -3.87 7.78 20.57
C ARG A 17 -2.53 7.03 20.62
N GLU A 18 -2.39 6.11 21.57
CA GLU A 18 -1.19 5.30 21.81
C GLU A 18 -1.36 3.86 21.33
N ASP A 19 -2.49 3.55 20.68
CA ASP A 19 -2.75 2.23 20.13
C ASP A 19 -1.90 2.05 18.86
N TYR A 20 -0.95 1.12 18.92
CA TYR A 20 -0.05 0.82 17.82
C TYR A 20 -0.80 0.32 16.58
N ASP A 21 -1.89 -0.43 16.75
CA ASP A 21 -2.70 -0.91 15.61
C ASP A 21 -3.48 0.24 14.93
N ASN A 22 -3.58 1.40 15.57
CA ASN A 22 -4.16 2.62 14.98
C ASN A 22 -3.11 3.53 14.31
N LEU A 23 -1.81 3.22 14.44
CA LEU A 23 -0.73 3.98 13.80
C LEU A 23 -0.41 3.41 12.42
N VAL A 24 -0.34 4.29 11.42
CA VAL A 24 0.04 3.94 10.06
C VAL A 24 1.15 4.87 9.57
N TYR A 25 2.03 4.34 8.72
CA TYR A 25 2.92 5.18 7.94
C TYR A 25 2.17 5.72 6.74
N ALA A 26 2.01 7.04 6.69
CA ALA A 26 1.36 7.73 5.58
C ALA A 26 2.36 8.63 4.86
N CYS A 27 2.18 8.80 3.56
CA CYS A 27 2.90 9.80 2.81
C CYS A 27 2.56 11.20 3.39
N HIS A 28 3.52 12.12 3.46
CA HIS A 28 3.29 13.45 4.04
C HIS A 28 2.08 14.18 3.43
N SER A 29 1.93 14.12 2.09
CA SER A 29 0.79 14.69 1.38
C SER A 29 -0.54 14.05 1.83
N CYS A 30 -0.59 12.72 1.80
CA CYS A 30 -1.75 11.92 2.21
C CYS A 30 -2.18 12.23 3.65
N ASN A 31 -1.20 12.32 4.56
CA ASN A 31 -1.41 12.63 5.96
C ASN A 31 -2.02 14.04 6.12
N LEU A 32 -1.44 15.04 5.45
CA LEU A 32 -1.95 16.40 5.47
C LEU A 32 -3.37 16.53 4.88
N THR A 33 -3.62 15.90 3.73
CA THR A 33 -4.91 15.97 3.04
C THR A 33 -6.02 15.25 3.81
N LYS A 34 -5.72 14.08 4.38
CA LYS A 34 -6.65 13.37 5.27
C LYS A 34 -6.96 14.21 6.51
N GLY A 35 -5.92 14.66 7.21
CA GLY A 35 -6.04 15.31 8.51
C GLY A 35 -6.87 14.48 9.49
N ASP A 36 -7.82 15.15 10.14
CA ASP A 36 -8.74 14.55 11.12
C ASP A 36 -9.96 13.84 10.49
N GLN A 37 -9.97 13.65 9.18
CA GLN A 37 -11.08 12.98 8.50
C GLN A 37 -11.00 11.47 8.67
N LYS A 38 -12.16 10.84 8.90
CA LYS A 38 -12.29 9.39 8.79
C LYS A 38 -12.25 8.99 7.31
N CYS A 39 -11.28 8.17 6.94
CA CYS A 39 -11.19 7.59 5.60
C CYS A 39 -11.57 6.10 5.61
N PRO A 40 -12.07 5.56 4.49
CA PRO A 40 -12.16 4.11 4.31
C PRO A 40 -10.78 3.47 4.41
N ASP A 41 -10.71 2.17 4.77
CA ASP A 41 -9.44 1.44 4.83
C ASP A 41 -8.88 1.22 3.42
N PRO A 42 -7.72 1.81 3.07
CA PRO A 42 -7.14 1.70 1.73
C PRO A 42 -6.86 0.26 1.32
N SER A 43 -6.51 -0.61 2.26
CA SER A 43 -6.21 -2.02 1.98
C SER A 43 -7.45 -2.83 1.58
N SER A 44 -8.65 -2.33 1.92
CA SER A 44 -9.92 -2.99 1.60
C SER A 44 -10.66 -2.34 0.43
N VAL A 45 -10.32 -1.10 0.09
CA VAL A 45 -11.06 -0.27 -0.88
C VAL A 45 -10.28 -0.04 -2.17
N LEU A 46 -8.95 0.05 -2.14
CA LEU A 46 -8.12 0.25 -3.33
C LEU A 46 -7.73 -1.09 -3.98
N THR A 47 -8.73 -1.93 -4.24
CA THR A 47 -8.56 -3.25 -4.87
C THR A 47 -8.90 -3.21 -6.36
N SER A 48 -8.41 -4.16 -7.15
CA SER A 48 -8.70 -4.28 -8.60
C SER A 48 -10.19 -4.32 -8.93
N ASP A 49 -11.01 -4.84 -8.01
CA ASP A 49 -12.46 -4.96 -8.21
C ASP A 49 -13.22 -3.66 -7.92
N GLN A 50 -12.53 -2.65 -7.37
CA GLN A 50 -13.15 -1.40 -6.90
C GLN A 50 -12.54 -0.14 -7.51
N VAL A 51 -11.33 -0.23 -8.06
CA VAL A 51 -10.64 0.89 -8.72
C VAL A 51 -10.01 0.42 -10.02
N ILE A 52 -10.21 1.20 -11.08
CA ILE A 52 -9.50 1.06 -12.35
C ILE A 52 -8.43 2.15 -12.43
N VAL A 53 -7.23 1.75 -12.85
CA VAL A 53 -6.15 2.68 -13.22
C VAL A 53 -6.09 2.73 -14.75
N HIS A 54 -6.33 3.90 -15.31
CA HIS A 54 -6.29 4.12 -16.76
C HIS A 54 -4.85 4.36 -17.25
N ALA A 55 -4.61 4.12 -18.53
CA ALA A 55 -3.28 4.28 -19.14
C ALA A 55 -2.76 5.73 -19.11
N ASP A 56 -3.66 6.72 -19.04
CA ASP A 56 -3.29 8.13 -18.87
C ASP A 56 -2.95 8.50 -17.41
N GLY A 57 -2.99 7.51 -16.53
CA GLY A 57 -2.79 7.62 -15.10
C GLY A 57 -4.11 7.63 -14.35
N ALA A 58 -5.22 8.16 -14.88
CA ALA A 58 -6.42 8.50 -14.12
C ALA A 58 -7.00 7.34 -13.31
N LEU A 59 -7.56 7.66 -12.13
CA LEU A 59 -8.27 6.69 -11.30
C LEU A 59 -9.77 6.77 -11.52
N GLU A 60 -10.40 5.63 -11.74
CA GLU A 60 -11.85 5.49 -11.77
C GLU A 60 -12.30 4.60 -10.61
N ALA A 61 -13.19 5.13 -9.78
CA ALA A 61 -13.82 4.37 -8.71
C ALA A 61 -15.05 3.63 -9.21
N LEU A 62 -15.14 2.34 -8.90
CA LEU A 62 -16.30 1.49 -9.18
C LEU A 62 -17.26 1.40 -7.98
N THR A 63 -16.85 1.88 -6.81
CA THR A 63 -17.65 1.91 -5.59
C THR A 63 -17.63 3.30 -4.94
N GLN A 64 -18.68 3.60 -4.15
CA GLN A 64 -18.78 4.88 -3.44
C GLN A 64 -17.67 5.06 -2.40
N GLU A 65 -17.24 3.97 -1.75
CA GLU A 65 -16.15 4.01 -0.77
C GLU A 65 -14.81 4.30 -1.46
N ALA A 66 -14.55 3.71 -2.64
CA ALA A 66 -13.36 4.02 -3.43
C ALA A 66 -13.33 5.46 -3.90
N GLU A 67 -14.46 5.95 -4.41
CA GLU A 67 -14.59 7.34 -4.86
C GLU A 67 -14.36 8.33 -3.70
N ARG A 68 -14.90 7.99 -2.52
CA ARG A 68 -14.68 8.77 -1.30
C ARG A 68 -13.22 8.76 -0.88
N LEU A 69 -12.55 7.60 -0.87
CA LEU A 69 -11.15 7.50 -0.46
C LEU A 69 -10.23 8.25 -1.43
N ILE A 70 -10.43 8.11 -2.74
CA ILE A 70 -9.67 8.84 -3.77
C ILE A 70 -9.78 10.35 -3.55
N ARG A 71 -10.97 10.86 -3.23
CA ARG A 71 -11.18 12.29 -2.93
C ARG A 71 -10.54 12.73 -1.62
N ILE A 72 -10.68 11.96 -0.54
CA ILE A 72 -10.14 12.34 0.78
C ILE A 72 -8.61 12.45 0.75
N LEU A 73 -7.96 11.56 0.02
CA LEU A 73 -6.50 11.51 -0.07
C LEU A 73 -5.95 12.26 -1.30
N ASP A 74 -6.83 12.87 -2.10
CA ASP A 74 -6.54 13.52 -3.38
C ASP A 74 -5.68 12.65 -4.32
N LEU A 75 -5.98 11.34 -4.35
CA LEU A 75 -5.14 10.36 -5.05
C LEU A 75 -5.13 10.53 -6.57
N ASP A 76 -6.01 11.36 -7.12
CA ASP A 76 -6.16 11.57 -8.56
C ASP A 76 -5.99 13.03 -9.00
N ASP A 77 -5.21 13.80 -8.24
CA ASP A 77 -4.77 15.14 -8.63
C ASP A 77 -3.84 15.11 -9.85
N GLU A 78 -3.57 16.28 -10.45
CA GLU A 78 -2.77 16.40 -11.67
C GLU A 78 -1.35 15.87 -11.53
N GLU A 79 -0.70 16.09 -10.39
CA GLU A 79 0.67 15.63 -10.12
C GLU A 79 0.70 14.10 -9.97
N CYS A 80 -0.21 13.52 -9.18
CA CYS A 80 -0.30 12.07 -9.05
C CYS A 80 -0.64 11.40 -10.38
N ARG A 81 -1.53 11.98 -11.21
CA ARG A 81 -1.85 11.46 -12.55
C ARG A 81 -0.62 11.47 -13.46
N ALA A 82 0.09 12.60 -13.50
CA ALA A 82 1.27 12.75 -14.33
C ALA A 82 2.36 11.75 -13.94
N TRP A 83 2.56 11.55 -12.62
CA TRP A 83 3.48 10.55 -12.09
C TRP A 83 3.08 9.12 -12.45
N ARG A 84 1.81 8.73 -12.18
CA ARG A 84 1.28 7.40 -12.52
C ARG A 84 1.47 7.08 -14.00
N ARG A 85 1.13 8.02 -14.89
CA ARG A 85 1.31 7.86 -16.34
C ARG A 85 2.75 7.55 -16.73
N ILE A 86 3.72 8.26 -16.15
CA ILE A 86 5.14 8.02 -16.43
C ILE A 86 5.56 6.65 -15.92
N MET A 87 5.17 6.29 -14.69
CA MET A 87 5.52 5.02 -14.09
C MET A 87 4.94 3.82 -14.84
N ILE A 88 3.65 3.88 -15.22
CA ILE A 88 3.01 2.86 -16.05
C ILE A 88 3.82 2.67 -17.34
N ARG A 89 4.19 3.77 -18.00
CA ARG A 89 4.95 3.69 -19.25
C ARG A 89 6.35 3.09 -19.07
N ILE A 90 7.02 3.39 -17.95
CA ILE A 90 8.32 2.83 -17.62
C ILE A 90 8.21 1.31 -17.43
N ILE A 91 7.20 0.86 -16.67
CA ILE A 91 6.96 -0.57 -16.41
C ILE A 91 6.67 -1.31 -17.71
N GLU A 92 5.76 -0.81 -18.54
CA GLU A 92 5.46 -1.41 -19.86
C GLU A 92 6.71 -1.55 -20.74
N LEU A 93 7.57 -0.51 -20.76
CA LEU A 93 8.80 -0.54 -21.54
C LEU A 93 9.82 -1.53 -20.98
N ALA A 94 9.90 -1.65 -19.65
CA ALA A 94 10.76 -2.63 -19.00
C ALA A 94 10.29 -4.05 -19.32
N GLU A 95 8.99 -4.34 -19.17
CA GLU A 95 8.41 -5.64 -19.50
C GLU A 95 8.69 -6.04 -20.96
N GLU A 96 8.54 -5.10 -21.91
CA GLU A 96 8.78 -5.37 -23.34
C GLU A 96 10.26 -5.57 -23.72
N ARG A 97 11.19 -4.87 -23.05
CA ARG A 97 12.55 -4.63 -23.58
C ARG A 97 13.67 -5.02 -22.64
N ASP A 98 13.42 -5.04 -21.34
CA ASP A 98 14.43 -5.20 -20.30
C ASP A 98 13.86 -5.98 -19.10
N GLN A 99 13.88 -7.31 -19.23
CA GLN A 99 13.37 -8.23 -18.20
C GLN A 99 14.08 -8.06 -16.85
N GLU A 100 15.34 -7.59 -16.85
CA GLU A 100 16.07 -7.38 -15.60
C GLU A 100 15.56 -6.11 -14.90
N LEU A 101 15.33 -5.03 -15.64
CA LEU A 101 14.71 -3.83 -15.09
C LEU A 101 13.27 -4.10 -14.62
N ASP A 102 12.50 -4.90 -15.37
CA ASP A 102 11.15 -5.29 -14.98
C ASP A 102 11.13 -6.02 -13.62
N LYS A 103 12.04 -6.99 -13.43
CA LYS A 103 12.23 -7.65 -12.12
C LYS A 103 12.67 -6.68 -11.02
N GLN A 104 13.48 -5.68 -11.32
CA GLN A 104 13.88 -4.68 -10.32
C GLN A 104 12.71 -3.78 -9.90
N LEU A 105 11.78 -3.49 -10.82
CA LEU A 105 10.62 -2.65 -10.56
C LEU A 105 9.47 -3.42 -9.89
N MET A 106 9.20 -4.64 -10.35
CA MET A 106 8.00 -5.42 -10.01
C MET A 106 8.30 -6.68 -9.19
N GLY A 107 9.58 -7.04 -9.00
CA GLY A 107 10.00 -8.23 -8.26
C GLY A 107 9.95 -8.07 -6.75
N PHE A 108 9.95 -9.21 -6.06
CA PHE A 108 10.12 -9.25 -4.61
C PHE A 108 11.56 -8.94 -4.22
N PRO A 109 11.82 -8.23 -3.10
CA PRO A 109 13.17 -8.04 -2.58
C PRO A 109 13.91 -9.36 -2.35
N ASP A 110 15.22 -9.39 -2.57
CA ASP A 110 16.03 -10.59 -2.33
C ASP A 110 16.06 -10.97 -0.84
N ASP A 111 16.01 -9.99 0.04
CA ASP A 111 16.14 -10.10 1.50
C ASP A 111 14.79 -10.09 2.23
N LEU A 112 13.84 -10.89 1.77
CA LEU A 112 12.56 -11.04 2.47
C LEU A 112 12.77 -11.41 3.95
N PRO A 113 12.06 -10.76 4.89
CA PRO A 113 12.27 -10.98 6.31
C PRO A 113 11.68 -12.33 6.77
N ASP A 114 12.49 -13.13 7.46
CA ASP A 114 12.03 -14.33 8.16
C ASP A 114 11.33 -13.94 9.48
N LEU A 115 10.00 -13.78 9.40
CA LEU A 115 9.18 -13.38 10.56
C LEU A 115 9.24 -14.39 11.71
N SER A 116 9.59 -15.66 11.46
CA SER A 116 9.70 -16.70 12.50
C SER A 116 10.86 -16.45 13.48
N ARG A 117 11.84 -15.63 13.08
CA ARG A 117 13.02 -15.27 13.88
C ARG A 117 12.84 -14.00 14.69
N LEU A 118 11.84 -13.17 14.34
CA LEU A 118 11.58 -11.92 15.04
C LEU A 118 10.91 -12.20 16.40
N ARG A 119 11.25 -11.37 17.39
CA ARG A 119 10.78 -11.49 18.78
C ARG A 119 10.27 -10.12 19.24
N PRO A 120 9.09 -9.69 18.76
CA PRO A 120 8.52 -8.42 19.19
C PRO A 120 8.26 -8.44 20.72
N PRO A 121 8.41 -7.29 21.40
CA PRO A 121 8.05 -7.16 22.81
C PRO A 121 6.59 -7.61 23.03
N GLY A 122 6.34 -8.37 24.09
CA GLY A 122 5.00 -8.90 24.39
C GLY A 122 4.58 -10.12 23.57
N GLY A 123 5.42 -10.59 22.64
CA GLY A 123 5.13 -11.75 21.79
C GLY A 123 4.42 -11.39 20.49
N ASN A 124 4.39 -12.33 19.54
CA ASN A 124 3.71 -12.11 18.25
C ASN A 124 2.20 -12.31 18.42
N THR A 125 1.44 -11.22 18.31
CA THR A 125 -0.04 -11.22 18.38
C THR A 125 -0.70 -11.77 17.11
N ARG A 126 0.05 -11.92 16.01
CA ARG A 126 -0.41 -12.44 14.71
C ARG A 126 0.45 -13.64 14.26
N PRO A 127 0.37 -14.79 14.97
CA PRO A 127 1.25 -15.94 14.71
C PRO A 127 1.03 -16.58 13.34
N ASP A 128 -0.18 -16.54 12.81
CA ASP A 128 -0.52 -17.11 11.49
C ASP A 128 0.21 -16.40 10.34
N GLY A 129 0.50 -15.10 10.51
CA GLY A 129 1.24 -14.29 9.54
C GLY A 129 2.66 -14.77 9.25
N ILE A 130 3.23 -15.64 10.10
CA ILE A 130 4.51 -16.31 9.81
C ILE A 130 4.35 -17.20 8.57
N ARG A 131 3.31 -18.04 8.55
CA ARG A 131 3.07 -19.03 7.47
C ARG A 131 2.63 -18.36 6.17
N GLU A 132 1.93 -17.23 6.29
CA GLU A 132 1.42 -16.45 5.15
C GLU A 132 2.46 -15.49 4.56
N SER A 133 3.62 -15.33 5.21
CA SER A 133 4.65 -14.40 4.76
C SER A 133 5.26 -14.81 3.41
N TYR A 134 5.59 -13.82 2.58
CA TYR A 134 6.27 -14.07 1.29
C TYR A 134 7.62 -14.78 1.46
N PHE A 135 8.27 -14.66 2.62
CA PHE A 135 9.47 -15.44 2.93
C PHE A 135 9.19 -16.95 2.94
N GLU A 136 8.11 -17.38 3.62
CA GLU A 136 7.72 -18.79 3.64
C GLU A 136 7.20 -19.23 2.27
N VAL A 137 6.41 -18.42 1.56
CA VAL A 137 5.97 -18.72 0.18
C VAL A 137 7.18 -18.94 -0.76
N ARG A 138 8.23 -18.11 -0.65
CA ARG A 138 9.51 -18.29 -1.37
C ARG A 138 10.18 -19.60 -1.01
N ARG A 139 10.22 -19.93 0.27
CA ARG A 139 10.85 -21.15 0.77
C ARG A 139 10.18 -22.41 0.22
N TYR A 140 8.87 -22.37 -0.03
CA TYR A 140 8.13 -23.45 -0.69
C TYR A 140 8.27 -23.45 -2.22
N GLY A 141 8.94 -22.46 -2.82
CA GLY A 141 9.13 -22.36 -4.26
C GLY A 141 7.88 -21.90 -5.01
N GLU A 142 6.92 -21.31 -4.30
CA GLU A 142 5.62 -20.89 -4.82
C GLU A 142 5.54 -19.37 -5.06
N LEU A 143 6.60 -18.63 -4.73
CA LEU A 143 6.63 -17.18 -4.89
C LEU A 143 6.67 -16.83 -6.39
N PRO A 144 5.73 -16.00 -6.88
CA PRO A 144 5.80 -15.46 -8.23
C PRO A 144 7.09 -14.64 -8.46
N ALA A 145 7.47 -14.46 -9.73
CA ALA A 145 8.63 -13.65 -10.08
C ALA A 145 8.42 -12.16 -9.75
N THR A 146 7.19 -11.68 -9.87
CA THR A 146 6.75 -10.29 -9.68
C THR A 146 5.42 -10.25 -8.92
N TYR A 147 5.09 -9.11 -8.29
CA TYR A 147 3.80 -8.87 -7.63
C TYR A 147 2.61 -8.86 -8.60
#